data_AF-A0AAW9SP01-F1
#
_entry.id   AF-A0AAW9SP01-F1
#
_cell.length_a   1.000
_cell.length_b   1.000
_cell.length_c   1.000
_cell.angle_alpha   90.00
_cell.angle_beta   90.00
_cell.angle_gamma   90.00
#
_symmetry.space_group_name_H-M   'P 1'
#
loop_
_entity.id
_entity.type
_entity.pdbx_description
1 polymer ?
#
loop_
_entity_poly.entity_id
_entity_poly.type
_entity_poly.pdbx_seq_one_letter_code
_entity_poly.pdbx_strand_id
1 'polypeptide(L)'
;MLLDGPPGIGKSVWSRELGRHLGVPRCGIEGTAEQASFVVNGSQRGWGSAFPGRPLQTIVQSLCANPIVVIDEIEKAGTPTSTKGQTYGLAEGLLPLLERSSAVAWKCPYYQVGFDMSWISWVLTSNSLGTLPAPFLSRLEILHLVGPGKGDLISFAEREGARRGLSDAALGAICEVIDQIAEAHELNLRHVSRMLTRAEVMASSLQLH
;
A
#
# COMPACT_ATOMS: atom_id res chain seq x y z
N MET A 1 5.53 10.05 0.77
CA MET A 1 6.38 9.19 1.62
C MET A 1 6.43 7.78 1.06
N LEU A 2 7.51 7.04 1.34
CA LEU A 2 7.71 5.64 0.99
C LEU A 2 8.01 4.83 2.26
N LEU A 3 7.16 3.84 2.57
CA LEU A 3 7.32 2.92 3.68
C LEU A 3 8.13 1.71 3.21
N ASP A 4 9.38 1.61 3.62
CA ASP A 4 10.30 0.54 3.25
C ASP A 4 10.55 -0.39 4.45
N GLY A 5 10.55 -1.70 4.24
CA GLY A 5 10.83 -2.65 5.34
C GLY A 5 10.41 -4.09 5.02
N PRO A 6 10.60 -5.05 5.93
CA PRO A 6 10.30 -6.46 5.68
C PRO A 6 8.83 -6.73 5.29
N PRO A 7 8.55 -7.82 4.55
CA PRO A 7 7.18 -8.21 4.24
C PRO A 7 6.42 -8.64 5.52
N GLY A 8 5.11 -8.40 5.55
CA GLY A 8 4.26 -8.87 6.65
C GLY A 8 4.28 -8.03 7.93
N ILE A 9 4.93 -6.87 7.93
CA ILE A 9 4.95 -5.92 9.07
C ILE A 9 3.76 -4.94 9.10
N GLY A 10 2.83 -5.04 8.13
CA GLY A 10 1.59 -4.25 8.13
C GLY A 10 1.59 -2.95 7.31
N LYS A 11 2.63 -2.67 6.50
CA LYS A 11 2.72 -1.45 5.66
C LYS A 11 1.46 -1.17 4.84
N SER A 12 0.96 -2.16 4.11
CA SER A 12 -0.23 -2.07 3.25
C SER A 12 -1.53 -1.93 4.03
N VAL A 13 -1.59 -2.45 5.27
CA VAL A 13 -2.74 -2.26 6.15
C VAL A 13 -2.75 -0.83 6.65
N TRP A 14 -1.62 -0.37 7.19
CA TRP A 14 -1.46 0.98 7.71
C TRP A 14 -1.77 2.04 6.64
N SER A 15 -1.24 1.90 5.43
CA SER A 15 -1.47 2.86 4.34
C SER A 15 -2.93 2.91 3.91
N ARG A 16 -3.64 1.78 3.89
CA ARG A 16 -5.07 1.72 3.55
C ARG A 16 -5.95 2.37 4.62
N GLU A 17 -5.57 2.28 5.89
CA GLU A 17 -6.30 2.85 7.01
C GLU A 17 -6.05 4.36 7.18
N LEU A 18 -4.93 4.88 6.68
CA LEU A 18 -4.56 6.28 6.85
C LEU A 18 -5.64 7.26 6.35
N GLY A 19 -6.20 7.03 5.16
CA GLY A 19 -7.27 7.89 4.62
C GLY A 19 -8.53 7.89 5.47
N ARG A 20 -8.89 6.71 6.02
CA ARG A 20 -10.04 6.58 6.94
C ARG A 20 -9.81 7.40 8.22
N HIS A 21 -8.61 7.33 8.78
CA HIS A 21 -8.27 8.06 10.01
C HIS A 21 -8.16 9.58 9.80
N LEU A 22 -7.70 10.02 8.63
CA LEU A 22 -7.61 11.43 8.28
C LEU A 22 -8.90 12.02 7.72
N GLY A 23 -9.94 11.19 7.51
CA GLY A 23 -11.23 11.64 6.96
C GLY A 23 -11.15 12.10 5.50
N VAL A 24 -10.17 11.61 4.73
CA VAL A 24 -9.98 11.97 3.33
C VAL A 24 -10.16 10.76 2.41
N PRO A 25 -10.64 10.97 1.17
CA PRO A 25 -10.77 9.90 0.18
C PRO A 25 -9.44 9.22 -0.10
N ARG A 26 -9.49 7.91 -0.35
CA ARG A 26 -8.32 7.10 -0.67
C ARG A 26 -8.53 6.37 -1.98
N CYS A 27 -7.49 6.30 -2.80
CA CYS A 27 -7.41 5.31 -3.88
C CYS A 27 -6.18 4.42 -3.71
N GLY A 28 -6.33 3.14 -4.02
CA GLY A 28 -5.24 2.15 -3.96
C GLY A 28 -4.82 1.72 -5.36
N ILE A 29 -3.52 1.57 -5.57
CA ILE A 29 -2.89 1.15 -6.82
C ILE A 29 -1.86 0.06 -6.46
N GLU A 30 -1.87 -1.05 -7.18
CA GLU A 30 -0.87 -2.11 -7.02
C GLU A 30 0.29 -1.84 -8.00
N GLY A 31 1.52 -1.92 -7.52
CA GLY A 31 2.72 -1.68 -8.33
C GLY A 31 2.92 -2.72 -9.44
N THR A 32 2.38 -3.92 -9.28
CA THR A 32 2.50 -5.05 -10.22
C THR A 32 1.70 -4.89 -11.52
N ALA A 33 0.78 -3.93 -11.61
CA ALA A 33 -0.06 -3.81 -12.79
C ALA A 33 0.79 -3.39 -14.02
N GLU A 34 0.76 -4.20 -15.09
CA GLU A 34 1.52 -3.96 -16.34
C GLU A 34 1.28 -2.56 -16.97
N GLN A 35 0.19 -1.89 -16.58
CA GLN A 35 -0.22 -0.57 -17.03
C GLN A 35 -0.27 0.46 -15.89
N ALA A 36 0.45 0.24 -14.78
CA ALA A 36 0.32 1.07 -13.59
C ALA A 36 0.57 2.57 -13.84
N SER A 37 1.46 2.91 -14.77
CA SER A 37 1.66 4.31 -15.18
C SER A 37 0.40 4.95 -15.79
N PHE A 38 -0.37 4.20 -16.59
CA PHE A 38 -1.68 4.63 -17.08
C PHE A 38 -2.75 4.64 -15.98
N VAL A 39 -2.67 3.72 -15.01
CA VAL A 39 -3.57 3.73 -13.84
C VAL A 39 -3.44 5.03 -13.06
N VAL A 40 -2.24 5.62 -12.98
CA VAL A 40 -1.99 6.91 -12.36
C VAL A 40 -2.34 8.08 -13.30
N ASN A 41 -1.72 8.11 -14.48
CA ASN A 41 -1.76 9.29 -15.37
C ASN A 41 -2.99 9.35 -16.29
N GLY A 42 -3.72 8.24 -16.41
CA GLY A 42 -4.73 8.07 -17.42
C GLY A 42 -4.16 7.84 -18.81
N SER A 43 -5.07 7.64 -19.76
CA SER A 43 -4.77 7.42 -21.17
C SER A 43 -5.38 8.51 -22.04
N GLN A 44 -4.80 8.71 -23.22
CA GLN A 44 -5.22 9.78 -24.12
C GLN A 44 -6.68 9.59 -24.56
N ARG A 45 -7.40 10.72 -24.70
CA ARG A 45 -8.73 10.72 -25.30
C ARG A 45 -8.69 10.12 -26.72
N GLY A 46 -9.65 9.25 -27.02
CA GLY A 46 -9.76 8.60 -28.34
C GLY A 46 -9.33 7.14 -28.38
N TRP A 47 -8.67 6.63 -27.33
CA TRP A 47 -8.47 5.20 -27.14
C TRP A 47 -9.76 4.54 -26.65
N GLY A 48 -10.07 3.32 -27.11
CA GLY A 48 -11.35 2.64 -26.83
C GLY A 48 -11.66 2.43 -25.34
N SER A 49 -10.63 2.39 -24.50
CA SER A 49 -10.72 2.28 -23.04
C SER A 49 -10.09 3.48 -22.33
N ALA A 50 -10.15 4.68 -22.94
CA ALA A 50 -9.55 5.88 -22.37
C ALA A 50 -10.15 6.26 -21.00
N PHE A 51 -9.29 6.61 -20.03
CA PHE A 51 -9.73 7.05 -18.70
C PHE A 51 -8.76 8.08 -18.09
N PRO A 52 -9.24 8.98 -17.20
CA PRO A 52 -8.44 10.08 -16.66
C PRO A 52 -7.38 9.74 -15.59
N GLY A 53 -7.21 8.45 -15.24
CA GLY A 53 -6.36 8.01 -14.14
C GLY A 53 -7.10 7.96 -12.80
N ARG A 54 -6.72 7.02 -11.93
CA ARG A 54 -7.39 6.78 -10.63
C ARG A 54 -7.30 7.95 -9.65
N PRO A 55 -6.17 8.67 -9.50
CA PRO A 55 -6.11 9.82 -8.62
C PRO A 55 -7.12 10.90 -9.02
N LEU A 56 -7.15 11.27 -10.31
CA LEU A 56 -8.09 12.27 -10.81
C LEU A 56 -9.54 11.81 -10.73
N GLN A 57 -9.84 10.54 -11.05
CA GLN A 57 -11.18 9.97 -10.84
C GLN A 57 -11.62 10.11 -9.39
N THR A 58 -10.73 9.82 -8.45
CA THR A 58 -11.04 9.90 -7.01
C THR A 58 -11.34 11.34 -6.62
N ILE A 59 -10.56 12.31 -7.09
CA ILE A 59 -10.80 13.74 -6.85
C ILE A 59 -12.17 14.15 -7.38
N VAL A 60 -12.48 13.81 -8.64
CA VAL A 60 -13.74 14.19 -9.29
C VAL A 60 -14.95 13.53 -8.61
N GLN A 61 -14.86 12.25 -8.23
CA GLN A 61 -15.95 11.52 -7.60
C GLN A 61 -16.22 11.95 -6.16
N SER A 62 -15.15 12.27 -5.42
CA SER A 62 -15.26 12.63 -4.01
C SER A 62 -15.38 14.13 -3.75
N LEU A 63 -15.17 14.95 -4.79
CA LEU A 63 -15.10 16.41 -4.69
C LEU A 63 -14.05 16.90 -3.67
N CYS A 64 -12.97 16.13 -3.51
CA CYS A 64 -11.89 16.40 -2.56
C CYS A 64 -10.56 16.48 -3.30
N ALA A 65 -9.90 17.64 -3.21
CA ALA A 65 -8.67 17.92 -3.97
C ALA A 65 -7.41 17.24 -3.39
N ASN A 66 -7.45 16.79 -2.13
CA ASN A 66 -6.31 16.23 -1.41
C ASN A 66 -6.50 14.74 -1.01
N PRO A 67 -6.76 13.83 -1.96
CA PRO A 67 -6.90 12.43 -1.64
C PRO A 67 -5.55 11.82 -1.21
N ILE A 68 -5.63 10.70 -0.49
CA ILE A 68 -4.47 9.83 -0.27
C ILE A 68 -4.41 8.79 -1.38
N VAL A 69 -3.32 8.78 -2.13
CA VAL A 69 -3.04 7.76 -3.13
C VAL A 69 -2.03 6.78 -2.54
N VAL A 70 -2.47 5.53 -2.39
CA VAL A 70 -1.65 4.44 -1.88
C VAL A 70 -1.14 3.60 -3.04
N ILE A 71 0.17 3.45 -3.15
CA ILE A 71 0.81 2.54 -4.11
C ILE A 71 1.49 1.41 -3.36
N ASP A 72 0.96 0.20 -3.48
CA ASP A 72 1.46 -0.97 -2.77
C ASP A 72 2.50 -1.72 -3.62
N GLU A 73 3.60 -2.14 -3.00
CA GLU A 73 4.68 -2.92 -3.63
C GLU A 73 5.28 -2.22 -4.87
N ILE A 74 5.69 -0.95 -4.72
CA ILE A 74 6.24 -0.14 -5.83
C ILE A 74 7.48 -0.77 -6.48
N GLU A 75 8.26 -1.57 -5.73
CA GLU A 75 9.43 -2.28 -6.23
C GLU A 75 9.10 -3.32 -7.31
N LYS A 76 7.83 -3.76 -7.35
CA LYS A 76 7.34 -4.73 -8.33
C LYS A 76 6.79 -4.09 -9.59
N ALA A 77 6.71 -2.76 -9.65
CA ALA A 77 6.51 -2.05 -10.89
C ALA A 77 7.78 -2.20 -11.73
N GLY A 78 7.90 -3.35 -12.41
CA GLY A 78 9.07 -3.67 -13.22
C GLY A 78 9.40 -2.54 -14.20
N THR A 79 10.66 -2.46 -14.63
CA THR A 79 11.02 -1.64 -15.78
C THR A 79 10.38 -2.24 -17.03
N PRO A 80 9.36 -1.62 -17.67
CA PRO A 80 8.80 -2.15 -18.89
C PRO A 80 9.86 -2.16 -20.00
N THR A 81 10.22 -3.35 -20.47
CA THR A 81 11.14 -3.53 -21.59
C THR A 81 10.41 -3.20 -22.89
N SER A 82 10.36 -1.93 -23.29
CA SER A 82 9.91 -1.59 -24.63
C SER A 82 10.99 -1.96 -25.64
N THR A 83 10.59 -2.60 -26.74
CA THR A 83 11.42 -2.92 -27.92
C THR A 83 12.08 -1.69 -28.56
N LYS A 84 11.75 -0.47 -28.10
CA LYS A 84 12.26 0.82 -28.58
C LYS A 84 13.13 1.58 -27.56
N GLY A 85 13.51 0.97 -26.44
CA GLY A 85 14.46 1.57 -25.48
C GLY A 85 13.91 2.74 -24.65
N GLN A 86 12.60 3.00 -24.67
CA GLN A 86 11.95 3.99 -23.80
C GLN A 86 11.10 3.25 -22.76
N THR A 87 11.58 3.26 -21.52
CA THR A 87 10.94 2.64 -20.36
C THR A 87 9.98 3.66 -19.73
N TYR A 88 8.67 3.38 -19.73
CA TYR A 88 7.65 4.20 -19.04
C TYR A 88 7.06 3.42 -17.87
N GLY A 89 7.88 3.13 -16.86
CA GLY A 89 7.44 2.47 -15.65
C GLY A 89 6.56 3.38 -14.78
N LEU A 90 5.99 2.79 -13.73
CA LEU A 90 5.19 3.53 -12.75
C LEU A 90 6.01 4.64 -12.08
N ALA A 91 7.27 4.35 -11.74
CA ALA A 91 8.17 5.30 -11.10
C ALA A 91 8.39 6.54 -11.96
N GLU A 92 8.66 6.37 -13.25
CA GLU A 92 8.82 7.47 -14.22
C GLU A 92 7.53 8.25 -14.41
N GLY A 93 6.39 7.54 -14.51
CA GLY A 93 5.08 8.15 -14.63
C GLY A 93 4.68 9.01 -13.43
N LEU A 94 5.23 8.73 -12.24
CA LEU A 94 4.97 9.48 -11.02
C LEU A 94 5.86 10.71 -10.87
N LEU A 95 7.03 10.77 -11.51
CA LEU A 95 8.00 11.88 -11.31
C LEU A 95 7.37 13.27 -11.43
N PRO A 96 6.52 13.59 -12.44
CA PRO A 96 5.90 14.91 -12.57
C PRO A 96 4.86 15.22 -11.48
N LEU A 97 4.40 14.20 -10.75
CA LEU A 97 3.36 14.31 -9.72
C LEU A 97 3.92 14.33 -8.30
N LEU A 98 5.18 13.93 -8.11
CA LEU A 98 5.83 13.91 -6.79
C LEU A 98 6.37 15.27 -6.37
N GLU A 99 6.67 16.16 -7.31
CA GLU A 99 7.06 17.54 -7.02
C GLU A 99 5.86 18.50 -7.13
N ARG A 100 5.61 19.30 -6.09
CA ARG A 100 4.50 20.27 -6.10
C ARG A 100 4.57 21.26 -7.26
N SER A 101 5.78 21.72 -7.59
CA SER A 101 6.04 22.69 -8.67
C SER A 101 5.63 22.16 -10.04
N SER A 102 5.83 20.87 -10.32
CA SER A 102 5.40 20.25 -11.58
C SER A 102 3.94 19.80 -11.54
N ALA A 103 3.43 19.41 -10.36
CA ALA A 103 2.08 18.90 -10.18
C ALA A 103 0.98 19.97 -10.25
N VAL A 104 1.28 21.25 -9.97
CA VAL A 104 0.29 22.36 -9.95
C VAL A 104 -0.40 22.62 -11.29
N ALA A 105 0.26 22.28 -12.39
CA ALA A 105 -0.24 22.48 -13.75
C ALA A 105 -0.16 21.18 -14.58
N TRP A 106 -0.41 20.04 -13.94
CA TRP A 106 -0.36 18.74 -14.59
C TRP A 106 -1.41 18.64 -15.69
N LYS A 107 -1.00 18.29 -16.91
CA LYS A 107 -1.89 18.18 -18.08
C LYS A 107 -2.50 16.80 -18.15
N CYS A 108 -3.82 16.70 -18.00
CA CYS A 108 -4.54 15.44 -18.09
C CYS A 108 -4.60 14.93 -19.54
N PRO A 109 -4.12 13.71 -19.85
CA PRO A 109 -4.21 13.12 -21.19
C PRO A 109 -5.66 12.90 -21.67
N TYR A 110 -6.58 12.64 -20.74
CA TYR A 110 -7.99 12.35 -21.05
C TYR A 110 -8.82 13.60 -21.28
N TYR A 111 -8.80 14.55 -20.33
CA TYR A 111 -9.58 15.79 -20.45
C TYR A 111 -8.89 16.87 -21.30
N GLN A 112 -7.59 16.75 -21.54
CA GLN A 112 -6.77 17.71 -22.28
C GLN A 112 -6.77 19.12 -21.66
N VAL A 113 -6.95 19.20 -20.34
CA VAL A 113 -6.86 20.43 -19.54
C VAL A 113 -5.89 20.25 -18.38
N GLY A 114 -5.40 21.37 -17.84
CA GLY A 114 -4.53 21.38 -16.67
C GLY A 114 -5.31 21.18 -15.38
N PHE A 115 -4.74 20.42 -14.45
CA PHE A 115 -5.24 20.26 -13.09
C PHE A 115 -4.12 20.51 -12.08
N ASP A 116 -4.49 21.08 -10.93
CA ASP A 116 -3.61 21.14 -9.78
C ASP A 116 -3.65 19.81 -9.03
N MET A 117 -2.63 18.99 -9.26
CA MET A 117 -2.43 17.68 -8.61
C MET A 117 -1.50 17.78 -7.38
N SER A 118 -1.04 18.99 -7.02
CA SER A 118 -0.01 19.20 -5.98
C SER A 118 -0.48 18.88 -4.55
N TRP A 119 -1.79 18.75 -4.35
CA TRP A 119 -2.43 18.44 -3.07
C TRP A 119 -2.61 16.94 -2.80
N ILE A 120 -2.30 16.09 -3.78
CA ILE A 120 -2.35 14.64 -3.59
C ILE A 120 -1.30 14.21 -2.58
N SER A 121 -1.72 13.41 -1.60
CA SER A 121 -0.81 12.80 -0.63
C SER A 121 -0.43 11.39 -1.08
N TRP A 122 0.84 11.21 -1.43
CA TRP A 122 1.37 9.93 -1.91
C TRP A 122 1.94 9.08 -0.77
N VAL A 123 1.41 7.87 -0.61
CA VAL A 123 1.90 6.86 0.34
C VAL A 123 2.27 5.60 -0.43
N LEU A 124 3.56 5.30 -0.49
CA LEU A 124 4.07 4.14 -1.21
C LEU A 124 4.54 3.08 -0.21
N THR A 125 4.50 1.81 -0.58
CA THR A 125 5.10 0.73 0.22
C THR A 125 6.14 -0.01 -0.60
N SER A 126 7.20 -0.47 0.05
CA SER A 126 8.18 -1.36 -0.55
C SER A 126 8.75 -2.38 0.42
N ASN A 127 9.22 -3.50 -0.13
CA ASN A 127 10.02 -4.47 0.60
C ASN A 127 11.53 -4.33 0.34
N SER A 128 11.92 -3.58 -0.68
CA SER A 128 13.32 -3.32 -1.01
C SER A 128 13.43 -2.16 -2.00
N LEU A 129 14.32 -1.22 -1.69
CA LEU A 129 14.62 -0.09 -2.57
C LEU A 129 15.51 -0.46 -3.76
N GLY A 130 16.10 -1.66 -3.78
CA GLY A 130 17.17 -2.01 -4.72
C GLY A 130 16.79 -1.95 -6.21
N THR A 131 15.50 -2.05 -6.53
CA THR A 131 14.99 -1.96 -7.92
C THR A 131 14.51 -0.57 -8.30
N LEU A 132 14.45 0.38 -7.35
CA LEU A 132 13.88 1.71 -7.56
C LEU A 132 14.94 2.70 -8.07
N PRO A 133 14.64 3.49 -9.13
CA PRO A 133 15.60 4.46 -9.66
C PRO A 133 15.96 5.56 -8.65
N ALA A 134 17.24 5.95 -8.59
CA ALA A 134 17.69 7.05 -7.73
C ALA A 134 16.93 8.39 -7.93
N PRO A 135 16.57 8.81 -9.17
CA PRO A 135 15.75 10.02 -9.38
C PRO A 135 14.35 9.94 -8.77
N PHE A 136 13.80 8.74 -8.61
CA PHE A 136 12.51 8.53 -7.96
C PHE A 136 12.65 8.60 -6.44
N LEU A 137 13.65 7.91 -5.90
CA LEU A 137 13.95 7.91 -4.47
C LEU A 137 14.28 9.32 -3.93
N SER A 138 14.98 10.14 -4.72
CA SER A 138 15.35 11.51 -4.30
C SER A 138 14.16 12.47 -4.12
N ARG A 139 12.97 12.09 -4.59
CA ARG A 139 11.72 12.88 -4.47
C ARG A 139 10.80 12.36 -3.37
N LEU A 140 11.23 11.34 -2.64
CA LEU A 140 10.43 10.69 -1.60
C LEU A 140 11.12 10.82 -0.25
N GLU A 141 10.32 11.13 0.76
CA GLU A 141 10.70 10.87 2.15
C GLU A 141 10.58 9.35 2.39
N ILE A 142 11.70 8.70 2.66
CA ILE A 142 11.80 7.26 2.88
C ILE A 142 11.76 7.00 4.39
N LEU A 143 10.80 6.19 4.82
CA LEU A 143 10.65 5.73 6.20
C LEU A 143 11.03 4.24 6.25
N HIS A 144 12.15 3.95 6.91
CA HIS A 144 12.60 2.57 7.14
C HIS A 144 11.90 2.00 8.36
N LEU A 145 11.13 0.94 8.14
CA LEU A 145 10.35 0.23 9.13
C LEU A 145 11.03 -1.09 9.48
N VAL A 146 11.20 -1.31 10.78
CA VAL A 146 11.71 -2.58 11.31
C VAL A 146 10.57 -3.57 11.57
N GLY A 147 10.91 -4.84 11.66
CA GLY A 147 9.95 -5.87 12.09
C GLY A 147 9.47 -5.64 13.53
N PRO A 148 8.25 -6.09 13.87
CA PRO A 148 7.74 -6.02 15.23
C PRO A 148 8.59 -6.87 16.19
N GLY A 149 8.80 -6.38 17.41
CA GLY A 149 9.39 -7.18 18.48
C GLY A 149 8.39 -8.22 19.01
N LYS A 150 8.90 -9.15 19.82
CA LYS A 150 8.07 -10.18 20.48
C LYS A 150 6.87 -9.59 21.24
N GLY A 151 7.10 -8.52 22.00
CA GLY A 151 6.04 -7.80 22.73
C GLY A 151 4.98 -7.21 21.79
N ASP A 152 5.39 -6.63 20.67
CA ASP A 152 4.45 -6.07 19.67
C ASP A 152 3.58 -7.16 19.04
N LEU A 153 4.14 -8.33 18.78
CA LEU A 153 3.42 -9.49 18.25
C LEU A 153 2.37 -10.01 19.23
N ILE A 154 2.72 -10.12 20.51
CA ILE A 154 1.79 -10.54 21.58
C ILE A 154 0.67 -9.51 21.72
N SER A 155 1.00 -8.22 21.87
CA SER A 155 -0.02 -7.17 21.97
C SER A 155 -0.90 -7.06 20.72
N PHE A 156 -0.35 -7.36 19.53
CA PHE A 156 -1.16 -7.48 18.33
C PHE A 156 -2.11 -8.69 18.38
N ALA A 157 -1.62 -9.85 18.82
CA ALA A 157 -2.43 -11.07 18.97
C ALA A 157 -3.61 -10.86 19.93
N GLU A 158 -3.36 -10.23 21.09
CA GLU A 158 -4.38 -9.92 22.09
C GLU A 158 -5.46 -8.99 21.52
N ARG A 159 -5.06 -7.85 20.96
CA ARG A 159 -6.01 -6.87 20.40
C ARG A 159 -6.84 -7.45 19.26
N GLU A 160 -6.19 -8.12 18.31
CA GLU A 160 -6.88 -8.66 17.14
C GLU A 160 -7.71 -9.90 17.47
N GLY A 161 -7.25 -10.74 18.39
CA GLY A 161 -8.01 -11.91 18.83
C GLY A 161 -9.25 -11.53 19.64
N ALA A 162 -9.14 -10.53 20.53
CA ALA A 162 -10.29 -9.98 21.23
C ALA A 162 -11.31 -9.37 20.24
N ARG A 163 -10.83 -8.63 19.23
CA ARG A 163 -11.68 -8.08 18.15
C ARG A 163 -12.43 -9.15 17.36
N ARG A 164 -11.87 -10.35 17.26
CA ARG A 164 -12.48 -11.53 16.60
C ARG A 164 -13.33 -12.39 17.54
N GLY A 165 -13.41 -12.05 18.83
CA GLY A 165 -14.18 -12.81 19.81
C GLY A 165 -13.59 -14.18 20.17
N LEU A 166 -12.27 -14.34 20.06
CA LEU A 166 -11.61 -15.57 20.52
C LEU A 166 -11.66 -15.67 22.06
N SER A 167 -11.73 -16.90 22.57
CA SER A 167 -11.70 -17.15 24.02
C SER A 167 -10.33 -16.87 24.62
N ASP A 168 -10.31 -16.53 25.91
CA ASP A 168 -9.06 -16.28 26.66
C ASP A 168 -8.10 -17.47 26.60
N ALA A 169 -8.63 -18.70 26.64
CA ALA A 169 -7.83 -19.91 26.52
C ALA A 169 -7.14 -20.03 25.15
N ALA A 170 -7.86 -19.73 24.07
CA ALA A 170 -7.28 -19.75 22.72
C ALA A 170 -6.24 -18.64 22.53
N LEU A 171 -6.51 -17.45 23.08
CA LEU A 171 -5.57 -16.33 23.04
C LEU A 171 -4.30 -16.62 23.86
N GLY A 172 -4.43 -17.17 25.06
CA GLY A 172 -3.31 -17.57 25.90
C GLY A 172 -2.38 -18.55 25.18
N ALA A 173 -2.94 -19.60 24.56
CA ALA A 173 -2.17 -20.57 23.80
C ALA A 173 -1.42 -19.93 22.61
N ILE A 174 -2.04 -19.00 21.88
CA ILE A 174 -1.38 -18.29 20.78
C ILE A 174 -0.23 -17.43 21.31
N CYS A 175 -0.43 -16.72 22.42
CA CYS A 175 0.59 -15.87 23.02
C CYS A 175 1.79 -16.68 23.53
N GLU A 176 1.56 -17.85 24.15
CA GLU A 176 2.63 -18.78 24.55
C GLU A 176 3.45 -19.27 23.34
N VAL A 177 2.78 -19.62 22.24
CA VAL A 177 3.47 -20.03 21.00
C VAL A 177 4.33 -18.88 20.47
N ILE A 178 3.80 -17.67 20.42
CA ILE A 178 4.56 -16.49 19.98
C ILE A 178 5.78 -16.29 20.89
N ASP A 179 5.59 -16.38 22.22
CA ASP A 179 6.67 -16.15 23.17
C ASP A 179 7.83 -17.13 22.99
N GLN A 180 7.52 -18.39 22.70
CA GLN A 180 8.51 -19.45 22.50
C GLN A 180 9.27 -19.37 21.17
N ILE A 181 8.60 -18.96 20.08
CA ILE A 181 9.16 -19.13 18.73
C ILE A 181 9.46 -17.82 17.99
N ALA A 182 9.07 -16.65 18.53
CA ALA A 182 9.19 -15.36 17.85
C ALA A 182 10.60 -15.06 17.34
N GLU A 183 11.60 -15.24 18.20
CA GLU A 183 13.00 -14.93 17.88
C GLU A 183 13.62 -15.96 16.94
N ALA A 184 13.31 -17.25 17.15
CA ALA A 184 13.88 -18.34 16.35
C ALA A 184 13.35 -18.40 14.90
N HIS A 185 12.17 -17.83 14.63
CA HIS A 185 11.47 -17.97 13.35
C HIS A 185 11.11 -16.64 12.68
N GLU A 186 11.68 -15.52 13.12
CA GLU A 186 11.43 -14.18 12.56
C GLU A 186 9.92 -13.90 12.36
N LEU A 187 9.13 -14.12 13.42
CA LEU A 187 7.68 -13.95 13.31
C LEU A 187 7.30 -12.51 12.96
N ASN A 188 6.21 -12.36 12.20
CA ASN A 188 5.66 -11.07 11.80
C ASN A 188 4.13 -11.07 11.97
N LEU A 189 3.50 -9.91 11.75
CA LEU A 189 2.05 -9.74 11.93
C LEU A 189 1.23 -10.65 11.02
N ARG A 190 1.75 -11.00 9.83
CA ARG A 190 1.08 -11.94 8.92
C ARG A 190 1.05 -13.34 9.51
N HIS A 191 2.13 -13.81 10.14
CA HIS A 191 2.14 -15.11 10.82
C HIS A 191 1.12 -15.16 11.96
N VAL A 192 1.10 -14.13 12.82
CA VAL A 192 0.13 -14.02 13.92
C VAL A 192 -1.30 -13.97 13.40
N SER A 193 -1.56 -13.18 12.35
CA SER A 193 -2.89 -13.11 11.72
C SER A 193 -3.38 -14.47 11.23
N ARG A 194 -2.48 -15.30 10.67
CA ARG A 194 -2.81 -16.68 10.25
C ARG A 194 -3.09 -17.60 11.43
N MET A 195 -2.38 -17.44 12.55
CA MET A 195 -2.65 -18.20 13.78
C MET A 195 -4.06 -17.87 14.31
N LEU A 196 -4.40 -16.58 14.40
CA LEU A 196 -5.72 -16.12 14.84
C LEU A 196 -6.84 -16.65 13.92
N THR A 197 -6.66 -16.58 12.60
CA THR A 197 -7.66 -17.12 11.65
C THR A 197 -7.83 -18.62 11.80
N ARG A 198 -6.77 -19.39 12.08
CA ARG A 198 -6.89 -20.83 12.34
C ARG A 198 -7.68 -21.11 13.61
N ALA A 199 -7.42 -20.37 14.69
CA ALA A 199 -8.15 -20.53 15.95
C ALA A 199 -9.64 -20.22 15.79
N GLU A 200 -9.99 -19.20 15.02
CA GLU A 200 -11.37 -18.83 14.71
C GLU A 200 -12.13 -19.94 13.97
N VAL A 201 -11.49 -20.55 12.96
CA VAL A 201 -12.05 -21.68 12.21
C VAL A 201 -12.26 -22.90 13.13
N MET A 202 -11.29 -23.20 13.99
CA MET A 202 -11.40 -24.32 14.94
C MET A 202 -12.54 -24.10 15.95
N ALA A 203 -12.66 -22.89 16.51
CA ALA A 203 -13.74 -22.55 17.43
C ALA A 203 -15.13 -22.67 16.79
N SER A 204 -15.27 -22.26 15.53
CA SER A 204 -16.52 -22.37 14.78
C SER A 204 -16.90 -23.82 14.46
N SER A 205 -15.89 -24.67 14.17
CA SER A 205 -16.13 -26.09 13.86
C SER A 205 -16.60 -26.91 15.06
N LEU A 206 -16.20 -26.52 16.27
CA LEU A 206 -16.60 -27.17 17.53
C LEU A 206 -18.06 -26.87 17.92
N GLN A 207 -18.68 -25.82 17.37
CA GLN A 207 -20.09 -25.49 17.65
C GLN A 207 -21.10 -26.25 16.79
N LEU A 208 -20.63 -27.00 15.78
CA LEU A 208 -21.47 -27.79 14.87
C LEU A 208 -21.62 -29.27 15.30
N HIS A 209 -21.09 -29.63 16.47
CA HIS A 209 -21.18 -30.94 17.11
C HIS A 209 -21.76 -30.79 18.52
#